data_AF-A0A958G5V7-F1
#
_entry.id   AF-A0A958G5V7-F1
#
_cell.length_a   1.000
_cell.length_b   1.000
_cell.length_c   1.000
_cell.angle_alpha   90.00
_cell.angle_beta   90.00
_cell.angle_gamma   90.00
#
_symmetry.space_group_name_H-M   'P 1'
#
loop_
_entity.id
_entity.type
_entity.pdbx_description
1 polymer ?
#
loop_
_entity_poly.entity_id
_entity_poly.type
_entity_poly.pdbx_seq_one_letter_code
_entity_poly.pdbx_strand_id
1 'polypeptide(L)'
;RGTLRIIETAYYPEIIDPQSGMPVAPGTVGELVLTTLGRSGSPLIRYRTGDLVKQKIIDPADHAVNQELALEGGILGRTDDMISVRGVNLYPGMIDEIVRTLHEVAEYQVEIFSRRGMEEMRLRIEPVPACPDPRQLQQGLE
;
A
#
# COMPACT_ATOMS: atom_id res chain seq x y z
N ARG A 1 1.34 8.93 10.25
CA ARG A 1 1.73 8.50 8.89
C ARG A 1 1.96 9.75 8.04
N GLY A 2 2.94 9.72 7.12
CA GLY A 2 3.24 10.85 6.23
C GLY A 2 2.10 11.15 5.24
N THR A 3 2.20 12.27 4.53
CA THR A 3 1.33 12.62 3.41
C THR A 3 2.21 12.82 2.18
N LEU A 4 1.89 12.11 1.08
CA LEU A 4 2.54 12.33 -0.22
C LEU A 4 1.65 13.27 -1.03
N ARG A 5 2.23 14.30 -1.67
CA ARG A 5 1.50 15.19 -2.57
C ARG A 5 1.93 14.97 -4.01
N ILE A 6 0.96 14.93 -4.92
CA ILE A 6 1.24 14.86 -6.35
C ILE A 6 1.53 16.28 -6.87
N ILE A 7 2.58 16.40 -7.68
CA ILE A 7 2.94 17.65 -8.35
C ILE A 7 2.05 17.79 -9.59
N GLU A 8 0.85 18.34 -9.42
CA GLU A 8 -0.16 18.36 -10.48
C GLU A 8 0.21 19.19 -11.71
N THR A 9 1.20 20.09 -11.56
CA THR A 9 1.78 20.83 -12.68
C THR A 9 2.58 19.94 -13.65
N ALA A 10 3.07 18.79 -13.18
CA ALA A 10 3.86 17.85 -13.97
C ALA A 10 3.13 16.53 -14.24
N TYR A 11 2.11 16.20 -13.46
CA TYR A 11 1.38 14.93 -13.56
C TYR A 11 -0.11 15.16 -13.37
N TYR A 12 -0.94 14.56 -14.22
CA TYR A 12 -2.37 14.46 -13.99
C TYR A 12 -2.67 13.12 -13.32
N PRO A 13 -3.07 13.10 -12.02
CA PRO A 13 -3.33 11.86 -11.30
C PRO A 13 -4.80 11.43 -11.37
N GLU A 14 -5.00 10.11 -11.34
CA GLU A 14 -6.30 9.49 -11.15
C GLU A 14 -6.16 8.32 -10.16
N ILE A 15 -7.22 8.00 -9.43
CA ILE A 15 -7.27 6.82 -8.57
C ILE A 15 -8.42 5.94 -9.06
N ILE A 16 -8.09 4.75 -9.54
CA ILE A 16 -9.06 3.83 -10.16
C ILE A 16 -9.17 2.52 -9.39
N ASP A 17 -10.28 1.83 -9.53
CA ASP A 17 -10.40 0.45 -9.14
C ASP A 17 -9.59 -0.42 -10.14
N PRO A 18 -8.64 -1.25 -9.67
CA PRO A 18 -7.72 -1.95 -10.55
C PRO A 18 -8.39 -3.02 -11.43
N GLN A 19 -9.58 -3.51 -11.05
CA GLN A 19 -10.32 -4.53 -11.80
C GLN A 19 -11.18 -3.93 -12.90
N SER A 20 -11.97 -2.91 -12.56
CA SER A 20 -12.93 -2.25 -13.45
C SER A 20 -12.32 -1.13 -14.27
N GLY A 21 -11.21 -0.52 -13.80
CA GLY A 21 -10.59 0.65 -14.42
C GLY A 21 -11.34 1.96 -14.19
N MET A 22 -12.41 1.94 -13.39
CA MET A 22 -13.25 3.11 -13.11
C MET A 22 -12.74 3.91 -11.91
N PRO A 23 -12.93 5.24 -11.87
CA PRO A 23 -12.55 6.05 -10.71
C PRO A 23 -13.20 5.55 -9.42
N VAL A 24 -12.44 5.51 -8.33
CA VAL A 24 -12.98 5.20 -6.99
C VAL A 24 -13.55 6.45 -6.32
N ALA A 25 -14.43 6.25 -5.33
CA ALA A 25 -14.93 7.35 -4.52
C ALA A 25 -13.80 7.97 -3.65
N PRO A 26 -13.86 9.29 -3.35
CA PRO A 26 -12.87 9.94 -2.49
C PRO A 26 -12.66 9.21 -1.16
N GLY A 27 -11.41 9.07 -0.73
CA GLY A 27 -11.04 8.34 0.48
C GLY A 27 -11.07 6.81 0.35
N THR A 28 -11.38 6.28 -0.82
CA THR A 28 -11.29 4.84 -1.10
C THR A 28 -9.89 4.48 -1.58
N VAL A 29 -9.41 3.28 -1.21
CA VAL A 29 -8.15 2.74 -1.73
C VAL A 29 -8.33 2.35 -3.19
N GLY A 30 -7.40 2.74 -4.05
CA GLY A 30 -7.37 2.33 -5.45
C GLY A 30 -5.97 2.43 -6.04
N GLU A 31 -5.84 2.08 -7.32
CA GLU A 31 -4.59 2.16 -8.07
C GLU A 31 -4.34 3.59 -8.57
N LEU A 32 -3.12 4.10 -8.36
CA LEU A 32 -2.67 5.37 -8.90
C LEU A 32 -2.39 5.25 -10.41
N VAL A 33 -3.01 6.13 -11.19
CA VAL A 33 -2.75 6.31 -12.61
C VAL A 33 -2.20 7.71 -12.84
N LEU A 34 -1.12 7.82 -13.62
CA LEU A 34 -0.48 9.10 -13.91
C LEU A 34 -0.41 9.36 -15.42
N THR A 35 -0.74 10.59 -15.80
CA THR A 35 -0.42 11.13 -17.13
C THR A 35 0.63 12.22 -16.98
N THR A 36 1.76 12.12 -17.68
CA THR A 36 2.82 13.14 -17.61
C THR A 36 2.42 14.37 -18.42
N LEU A 37 2.52 15.56 -17.81
CA LEU A 37 2.28 16.84 -18.46
C LEU A 37 3.61 17.51 -18.79
N GLY A 38 3.70 18.15 -19.97
CA GLY A 38 4.88 18.92 -20.36
C GLY A 38 6.14 18.11 -20.71
N ARG A 39 6.07 16.77 -20.78
CA ARG A 39 7.18 15.92 -21.25
C ARG A 39 7.12 15.70 -22.76
N SER A 40 8.14 16.15 -23.48
CA SER A 40 8.29 15.91 -24.93
C SER A 40 8.90 14.54 -25.27
N GLY A 41 9.71 13.99 -24.38
CA GLY A 41 10.30 12.65 -24.52
C GLY A 41 9.55 11.63 -23.67
N SER A 42 9.13 10.52 -24.29
CA SER A 42 8.42 9.41 -23.65
C SER A 42 7.23 9.86 -22.77
N PRO A 43 6.25 10.59 -23.32
CA PRO A 43 5.05 10.94 -22.57
C PRO A 43 4.27 9.68 -22.19
N LEU A 44 3.83 9.62 -20.95
CA LEU A 44 2.99 8.55 -20.43
C LEU A 44 1.57 9.06 -20.33
N ILE A 45 0.62 8.34 -20.92
CA ILE A 45 -0.82 8.67 -20.89
C ILE A 45 -1.53 7.55 -20.16
N ARG A 46 -2.27 7.92 -19.10
CA ARG A 46 -2.96 6.99 -18.21
C ARG A 46 -2.10 5.79 -17.80
N TYR A 47 -0.86 6.06 -17.42
CA TYR A 47 0.05 5.01 -17.02
C TYR A 47 -0.37 4.44 -15.67
N ARG A 48 -0.76 3.17 -15.71
CA ARG A 48 -1.08 2.35 -14.53
C ARG A 48 0.20 2.06 -13.77
N THR A 49 0.38 2.74 -12.65
CA THR A 49 1.62 2.62 -11.86
C THR A 49 1.73 1.25 -11.23
N GLY A 50 0.60 0.59 -10.95
CA GLY A 50 0.51 -0.58 -10.09
C GLY A 50 0.56 -0.26 -8.60
N ASP A 51 0.58 1.01 -8.20
CA ASP A 51 0.69 1.40 -6.79
C ASP A 51 -0.70 1.65 -6.18
N LEU A 52 -0.96 1.06 -5.01
CA LEU A 52 -2.17 1.28 -4.24
C LEU A 52 -2.02 2.52 -3.36
N VAL A 53 -2.99 3.42 -3.45
CA VAL A 53 -3.00 4.70 -2.76
C VAL A 53 -4.40 5.01 -2.23
N LYS A 54 -4.48 5.92 -1.27
CA LYS A 54 -5.75 6.43 -0.76
C LYS A 54 -5.73 7.95 -0.76
N GLN A 55 -6.72 8.56 -1.39
CA GLN A 55 -6.87 10.01 -1.34
C GLN A 55 -7.09 10.46 0.11
N LYS A 56 -6.27 11.40 0.56
CA LYS A 56 -6.50 12.12 1.81
C LYS A 56 -7.63 13.12 1.61
N ILE A 57 -8.69 12.98 2.41
CA ILE A 57 -9.77 13.95 2.44
C ILE A 57 -9.26 15.17 3.21
N ILE A 58 -9.19 16.32 2.53
CA ILE A 58 -8.82 17.61 3.10
C ILE A 58 -10.11 18.40 3.30
N ASP A 59 -10.27 19.03 4.46
CA ASP A 59 -11.42 19.89 4.74
C ASP A 59 -11.39 21.10 3.79
N PRO A 60 -12.45 21.33 2.98
CA PRO A 60 -12.53 22.49 2.10
C PRO A 60 -12.41 23.84 2.81
N ALA A 61 -12.69 23.92 4.12
CA ALA A 61 -12.55 25.13 4.93
C ALA A 61 -11.08 25.43 5.30
N ASP A 62 -10.16 24.48 5.07
CA ASP A 62 -8.75 24.66 5.37
C ASP A 62 -8.04 25.38 4.22
N HIS A 63 -8.18 26.71 4.20
CA HIS A 63 -7.58 27.60 3.20
C HIS A 63 -6.04 27.59 3.18
N ALA A 64 -5.38 26.97 4.16
CA ALA A 64 -3.93 26.90 4.24
C ALA A 64 -3.34 25.71 3.45
N VAL A 65 -4.18 24.78 2.98
CA VAL A 65 -3.71 23.54 2.34
C VAL A 65 -3.84 23.65 0.82
N ASN A 66 -2.72 23.45 0.12
CA ASN A 66 -2.70 23.31 -1.33
C ASN A 66 -3.71 22.23 -1.76
N GLN A 67 -4.59 22.53 -2.73
CA GLN A 67 -5.65 21.63 -3.19
C GLN A 67 -5.15 20.46 -4.05
N GLU A 68 -3.83 20.33 -4.22
CA GLU A 68 -3.21 19.20 -4.91
C GLU A 68 -3.60 17.87 -4.25
N LEU A 69 -3.76 16.83 -5.06
CA LEU A 69 -4.05 15.48 -4.60
C LEU A 69 -3.00 15.03 -3.58
N ALA A 70 -3.47 14.88 -2.34
CA ALA A 70 -2.71 14.34 -1.23
C ALA A 70 -3.09 12.88 -1.01
N LEU A 71 -2.08 12.03 -0.76
CA LEU A 71 -2.25 10.61 -0.50
C LEU A 71 -1.98 10.34 0.98
N GLU A 72 -2.96 9.74 1.64
CA GLU A 72 -2.89 9.34 3.04
C GLU A 72 -1.95 8.14 3.17
N GLY A 73 -0.84 8.30 3.92
CA GLY A 73 0.12 7.20 4.10
C GLY A 73 1.06 6.97 2.92
N GLY A 74 0.92 7.72 1.82
CA GLY A 74 1.77 7.56 0.63
C GLY A 74 1.37 6.37 -0.23
N ILE A 75 2.36 5.57 -0.65
CA ILE A 75 2.12 4.31 -1.37
C ILE A 75 1.85 3.22 -0.32
N LEU A 76 0.67 2.62 -0.39
CA LEU A 76 0.19 1.61 0.55
C LEU A 76 0.63 0.19 0.17
N GLY A 77 0.94 -0.01 -1.11
CA GLY A 77 1.33 -1.31 -1.64
C GLY A 77 1.22 -1.34 -3.16
N ARG A 78 1.17 -2.55 -3.69
CA ARG A 78 1.20 -2.86 -5.12
C ARG A 78 -0.03 -3.68 -5.52
N THR A 79 -0.57 -3.43 -6.71
CA THR A 79 -1.74 -4.16 -7.24
C THR A 79 -1.39 -5.58 -7.66
N ASP A 80 -0.16 -5.81 -8.10
CA ASP A 80 0.40 -7.10 -8.51
C ASP A 80 0.90 -7.95 -7.33
N ASP A 81 1.16 -7.35 -6.17
CA ASP A 81 1.57 -8.07 -4.97
C ASP A 81 0.39 -8.67 -4.17
N MET A 82 -0.84 -8.57 -4.68
CA MET A 82 -2.00 -9.19 -4.04
C MET A 82 -1.88 -10.72 -4.08
N ILE A 83 -1.79 -11.35 -2.92
CA ILE A 83 -1.68 -12.80 -2.78
C ILE A 83 -3.00 -13.36 -2.25
N SER A 84 -3.54 -14.39 -2.88
CA SER A 84 -4.69 -15.13 -2.37
C SER A 84 -4.22 -16.30 -1.51
N VAL A 85 -4.48 -16.26 -0.20
CA VAL A 85 -4.16 -17.35 0.72
C VAL A 85 -5.46 -17.93 1.27
N ARG A 86 -5.74 -19.20 0.95
CA ARG A 86 -6.99 -19.89 1.32
C ARG A 86 -8.28 -19.11 0.97
N GLY A 87 -8.28 -18.41 -0.17
CA GLY A 87 -9.44 -17.64 -0.64
C GLY A 87 -9.56 -16.24 -0.06
N VAL A 88 -8.59 -15.79 0.75
CA VAL A 88 -8.52 -14.42 1.28
C VAL A 88 -7.45 -13.65 0.51
N ASN A 89 -7.81 -12.47 0.00
CA ASN A 89 -6.85 -11.56 -0.65
C ASN A 89 -6.05 -10.80 0.41
N LEU A 90 -4.74 -10.96 0.38
CA LEU A 90 -3.79 -10.33 1.28
C LEU A 90 -2.88 -9.40 0.48
N TYR A 91 -2.63 -8.20 1.01
CA TYR A 91 -1.65 -7.27 0.48
C TYR A 91 -0.46 -7.18 1.44
N PRO A 92 0.79 -7.14 0.95
CA PRO A 92 1.96 -7.06 1.84
C PRO A 92 1.91 -5.88 2.81
N GLY A 93 1.34 -4.74 2.38
CA GLY A 93 1.14 -3.57 3.24
C GLY A 93 0.28 -3.87 4.47
N MET A 94 -0.78 -4.68 4.36
CA MET A 94 -1.59 -5.09 5.53
C MET A 94 -0.80 -5.93 6.51
N ILE A 95 0.08 -6.81 6.00
CA ILE A 95 0.96 -7.62 6.83
C ILE A 95 1.95 -6.72 7.57
N ASP A 96 2.55 -5.74 6.87
CA ASP A 96 3.43 -4.74 7.51
C ASP A 96 2.68 -3.99 8.62
N GLU A 97 1.45 -3.54 8.37
CA GLU A 97 0.66 -2.82 9.38
C GLU A 97 0.47 -3.63 10.67
N ILE A 98 0.22 -4.93 10.57
CA ILE A 98 0.05 -5.82 11.72
C ILE A 98 1.40 -6.06 12.40
N VAL A 99 2.43 -6.44 11.65
CA VAL A 99 3.75 -6.78 12.20
C VAL A 99 4.39 -5.57 12.88
N ARG A 100 4.20 -4.37 12.35
CA ARG A 100 4.71 -3.11 12.92
C ARG A 100 4.02 -2.71 14.22
N THR A 101 2.94 -3.37 14.64
CA THR A 101 2.38 -3.22 16.00
C THR A 101 3.24 -3.90 17.08
N LEU A 102 4.09 -4.84 16.69
CA LEU A 102 4.98 -5.59 17.57
C LEU A 102 6.36 -4.92 17.54
N HIS A 103 6.66 -4.11 18.55
CA HIS A 103 7.91 -3.36 18.63
C HIS A 103 9.15 -4.24 18.81
N GLU A 104 8.96 -5.50 19.19
CA GLU A 104 9.99 -6.49 19.35
C GLU A 104 10.41 -7.15 18.03
N VAL A 105 9.76 -6.83 16.91
CA VAL A 105 10.14 -7.29 15.56
C VAL A 105 11.08 -6.28 14.92
N ALA A 106 12.30 -6.71 14.58
CA ALA A 106 13.25 -5.92 13.80
C ALA A 106 12.90 -5.98 12.31
N GLU A 107 12.87 -7.19 11.76
CA GLU A 107 12.57 -7.45 10.35
C GLU A 107 11.69 -8.69 10.21
N TYR A 108 11.05 -8.82 9.04
CA TYR A 108 10.25 -10.00 8.74
C TYR A 108 10.29 -10.37 7.26
N GLN A 109 9.96 -11.62 6.97
CA GLN A 109 9.79 -12.15 5.63
C GLN A 109 8.48 -12.93 5.56
N VAL A 110 7.70 -12.67 4.50
CA VAL A 110 6.51 -13.45 4.16
C VAL A 110 6.90 -14.53 3.15
N GLU A 111 6.76 -15.80 3.52
CA GLU A 111 6.91 -16.94 2.63
C GLU A 111 5.52 -17.46 2.24
N ILE A 112 5.20 -17.41 0.94
CA ILE A 112 3.99 -18.02 0.38
C ILE A 112 4.40 -19.34 -0.30
N PHE A 113 3.67 -20.41 0.01
CA PHE A 113 3.94 -21.72 -0.56
C PHE A 113 2.67 -22.56 -0.67
N SER A 114 2.63 -23.44 -1.67
CA SER A 114 1.53 -24.38 -1.82
C SER A 114 1.77 -25.64 -0.99
N ARG A 115 0.81 -26.00 -0.13
CA ARG A 115 0.82 -27.25 0.63
C ARG A 115 -0.49 -28.01 0.37
N ARG A 116 -0.37 -29.22 -0.20
CA ARG A 116 -1.52 -30.06 -0.59
C ARG A 116 -2.50 -29.33 -1.53
N GLY A 117 -1.98 -28.51 -2.44
CA GLY A 117 -2.79 -27.75 -3.41
C GLY A 117 -3.49 -26.52 -2.83
N MET A 118 -3.17 -26.12 -1.60
CA MET A 118 -3.67 -24.90 -0.98
C MET A 118 -2.52 -23.95 -0.71
N GLU A 119 -2.70 -22.67 -1.04
CA GLU A 119 -1.77 -21.61 -0.67
C GLU A 119 -1.75 -21.45 0.85
N GLU A 120 -0.56 -21.49 1.43
CA GLU A 120 -0.28 -21.21 2.84
C GLU A 120 0.74 -20.07 2.94
N MET A 121 0.66 -19.34 4.05
CA MET A 121 1.57 -18.25 4.38
C MET A 121 2.33 -18.59 5.65
N ARG A 122 3.64 -18.36 5.65
CA ARG A 122 4.48 -18.37 6.85
C ARG A 122 5.14 -17.02 7.01
N LEU A 123 5.06 -16.47 8.21
CA LEU A 123 5.83 -15.29 8.59
C LEU A 123 7.12 -15.74 9.28
N ARG A 124 8.26 -15.29 8.77
CA ARG A 124 9.55 -15.42 9.44
C ARG A 124 9.89 -14.09 10.06
N ILE A 125 10.24 -14.11 11.34
CA ILE A 125 10.45 -12.91 12.14
C ILE A 125 11.88 -12.90 12.63
N GLU A 126 12.55 -11.76 12.45
CA GLU A 126 13.79 -11.42 13.10
C GLU A 126 13.47 -10.51 14.30
N PRO A 127 13.68 -10.98 15.54
CA PRO A 127 13.41 -10.17 16.73
C PRO A 127 14.50 -9.12 16.94
N VAL A 128 14.16 -8.03 17.62
CA VAL A 128 15.15 -7.05 18.09
C VAL A 128 16.11 -7.70 19.10
N PRO A 129 17.39 -7.27 19.20
CA PRO A 129 18.37 -7.86 20.11
C PRO A 129 17.94 -7.85 21.59
N ALA A 130 17.08 -6.91 21.98
CA ALA A 130 16.56 -6.75 23.34
C ALA A 130 15.32 -7.61 23.64
N CYS A 131 14.82 -8.40 22.67
CA CYS A 131 13.64 -9.24 22.83
C CYS A 131 13.91 -10.34 23.89
N PRO A 132 13.16 -10.38 25.01
CA PRO A 132 13.45 -11.31 26.10
C PRO A 132 13.15 -12.78 25.76
N ASP A 133 12.07 -13.03 24.99
CA ASP A 133 11.70 -14.37 24.53
C ASP A 133 10.98 -14.31 23.16
N PRO A 134 11.69 -14.62 22.06
CA PRO A 134 11.11 -14.62 20.71
C PRO A 134 9.91 -15.55 20.53
N ARG A 135 9.68 -16.52 21.43
CA ARG A 135 8.50 -17.40 21.36
C ARG A 135 7.20 -16.69 21.72
N GLN A 136 7.25 -15.60 22.48
CA GLN A 136 6.06 -14.82 22.81
C GLN A 136 5.50 -14.07 21.60
N LEU A 137 6.35 -13.72 20.63
CA LEU A 137 5.94 -13.12 19.35
C LEU A 137 5.02 -14.04 18.54
N GLN A 138 5.14 -15.36 18.71
CA GLN A 138 4.28 -16.32 18.03
C GLN A 138 2.83 -16.26 18.54
N GLN A 139 2.63 -15.99 19.84
CA GLN A 139 1.29 -15.89 20.45
C GLN A 139 0.58 -14.57 20.13
N GLY A 140 1.33 -13.49 19.87
CA GLY A 140 0.76 -12.19 19.52
C GLY A 140 0.22 -12.10 18.08
N LEU A 141 0.50 -13.09 17.25
CA LEU A 141 0.13 -13.14 15.82
C LEU A 141 -0.89 -14.25 15.50
N GLU A 142 -1.29 -15.06 16.48
CA GLU A 142 -2.39 -16.05 16.40
C GLU A 142 -3.74 -15.42 16.78
#